data_AF-A0A3N1AQP4-F1
#
_entry.id   AF-A0A3N1AQP4-F1
#
_cell.length_a   1.000
_cell.length_b   1.000
_cell.length_c   1.000
_cell.angle_alpha   90.00
_cell.angle_beta   90.00
_cell.angle_gamma   90.00
#
_symmetry.space_group_name_H-M   'P 1'
#
loop_
_entity.id
_entity.type
_entity.pdbx_description
1 polymer ?
#
loop_
_entity_poly.entity_id
_entity_poly.type
_entity_poly.pdbx_seq_one_letter_code
_entity_poly.pdbx_strand_id
1 'polypeptide(L)'
;MSIASRVEDAEHLWAAGRREGALTIALIAFAATARRLHPRPASDRAAFEKLYQDSMTVHLEIEFRGESWPVQTILYKWLRCELVHEGGLPVDVEFIDDGDGLMPMIRAGGPPDYKLLLGNGWYDFLIETVVAHPTNAGHFPWRDDWLQTARAARTPHPPS
;
A
#
# COMPACT_ATOMS: atom_id res chain seq x y z
N MET A 1 3.81 16.54 -11.80
CA MET A 1 3.86 15.94 -10.45
C MET A 1 4.87 14.82 -10.45
N SER A 2 5.75 14.79 -9.43
CA SER A 2 6.73 13.73 -9.23
C SER A 2 6.17 12.62 -8.34
N ILE A 3 6.89 11.50 -8.22
CA ILE A 3 6.59 10.46 -7.23
C ILE A 3 6.67 11.03 -5.80
N ALA A 4 7.61 11.95 -5.55
CA ALA A 4 7.74 12.62 -4.25
C ALA A 4 6.49 13.43 -3.87
N SER A 5 5.94 14.23 -4.80
CA SER A 5 4.69 14.95 -4.53
C SER A 5 3.53 14.00 -4.20
N ARG A 6 3.49 12.80 -4.80
CA ARG A 6 2.46 11.80 -4.45
C ARG A 6 2.64 11.26 -3.04
N VAL A 7 3.88 10.98 -2.64
CA VAL A 7 4.15 10.56 -1.25
C VAL A 7 3.76 11.67 -0.27
N GLU A 8 4.11 12.92 -0.55
CA GLU A 8 3.71 14.07 0.27
C GLU A 8 2.19 14.21 0.37
N ASP A 9 1.47 14.14 -0.76
CA ASP A 9 -0.01 14.17 -0.79
C ASP A 9 -0.61 13.04 0.06
N ALA A 10 -0.05 11.83 -0.05
CA ALA A 10 -0.50 10.65 0.69
C ALA A 10 -0.34 10.83 2.21
N GLU A 11 0.82 11.34 2.64
CA GLU A 11 1.11 11.61 4.05
C GLU A 11 0.16 12.66 4.65
N HIS A 12 -0.15 13.74 3.90
CA HIS A 12 -1.11 14.74 4.36
C HIS A 12 -2.52 14.15 4.52
N LEU A 13 -2.96 13.33 3.57
CA LEU A 13 -4.26 12.65 3.67
C LEU A 13 -4.28 11.67 4.84
N TRP A 14 -3.18 10.95 5.06
CA TRP A 14 -3.04 10.01 6.17
C TRP A 14 -3.13 10.73 7.52
N ALA A 15 -2.39 11.82 7.69
CA ALA A 15 -2.41 12.65 8.90
C ALA A 15 -3.80 13.25 9.18
N ALA A 16 -4.56 13.57 8.13
CA ALA A 16 -5.93 14.08 8.23
C ALA A 16 -6.99 12.98 8.46
N GLY A 17 -6.59 11.71 8.62
CA GLY A 17 -7.51 10.57 8.79
C GLY A 17 -8.25 10.15 7.52
N ARG A 18 -7.88 10.68 6.35
CA ARG A 18 -8.50 10.36 5.04
C ARG A 18 -7.86 9.09 4.45
N ARG A 19 -8.05 7.95 5.10
CA ARG A 19 -7.38 6.66 4.83
C ARG A 19 -7.52 6.18 3.38
N GLU A 20 -8.74 6.18 2.83
CA GLU A 20 -8.99 5.75 1.44
C GLU A 20 -8.23 6.60 0.42
N GLY A 21 -8.28 7.93 0.60
CA GLY A 21 -7.56 8.88 -0.26
C GLY A 21 -6.05 8.67 -0.15
N ALA A 22 -5.53 8.54 1.07
CA ALA A 22 -4.12 8.29 1.31
C ALA A 22 -3.64 6.98 0.65
N LEU A 23 -4.39 5.88 0.81
CA LEU A 23 -4.07 4.60 0.18
C LEU A 23 -4.10 4.69 -1.35
N THR A 24 -5.08 5.40 -1.92
CA THR A 24 -5.19 5.60 -3.37
C THR A 24 -3.93 6.28 -3.92
N ILE A 25 -3.49 7.35 -3.26
CA ILE A 25 -2.29 8.07 -3.68
C ILE A 25 -1.03 7.21 -3.49
N ALA A 26 -0.93 6.45 -2.39
CA ALA A 26 0.16 5.51 -2.16
C ALA A 26 0.25 4.43 -3.26
N LEU A 27 -0.87 3.85 -3.66
CA LEU A 27 -0.94 2.87 -4.77
C LEU A 27 -0.50 3.48 -6.11
N ILE A 28 -0.81 4.75 -6.36
CA ILE A 28 -0.34 5.48 -7.55
C ILE A 28 1.17 5.68 -7.51
N ALA A 29 1.74 6.09 -6.37
CA ALA A 29 3.18 6.26 -6.20
C ALA A 29 3.94 4.92 -6.36
N PHE A 30 3.38 3.85 -5.81
CA PHE A 30 3.89 2.49 -5.96
C PHE A 30 3.86 2.04 -7.43
N ALA A 31 2.72 2.20 -8.13
CA ALA A 31 2.60 1.86 -9.54
C ALA A 31 3.56 2.67 -10.42
N ALA A 32 3.77 3.95 -10.12
CA ALA A 32 4.74 4.78 -10.82
C ALA A 32 6.19 4.28 -10.62
N THR A 33 6.53 3.85 -9.40
CA THR A 33 7.83 3.23 -9.10
C THR A 33 8.01 1.93 -9.85
N ALA A 34 7.00 1.05 -9.82
CA ALA A 34 6.99 -0.20 -10.57
C ALA A 34 7.21 0.01 -12.08
N ARG A 35 6.55 1.01 -12.67
CA ARG A 35 6.71 1.36 -14.08
C ARG A 35 8.11 1.86 -14.43
N ARG A 36 8.79 2.56 -13.50
CA ARG A 36 10.19 2.98 -13.71
C ARG A 36 11.15 1.79 -13.69
N LEU A 37 10.90 0.80 -12.85
CA LEU A 37 11.72 -0.41 -12.74
C LEU A 37 11.47 -1.41 -13.87
N HIS A 38 10.23 -1.46 -14.35
CA HIS A 38 9.82 -2.33 -15.44
C HIS A 38 9.17 -1.49 -16.55
N PRO A 39 9.98 -0.87 -17.43
CA PRO A 39 9.48 -0.14 -18.59
C PRO A 39 8.69 -1.05 -19.55
N ARG A 40 8.03 -0.44 -20.53
CA ARG A 40 7.36 -1.17 -21.61
C ARG A 40 8.37 -2.11 -22.32
N PRO A 41 7.95 -3.31 -22.76
CA PRO A 41 6.57 -3.72 -23.04
C PRO A 41 5.80 -4.37 -21.88
N ALA A 42 6.36 -4.46 -20.66
CA ALA A 42 5.66 -5.04 -19.52
C ALA A 42 4.32 -4.33 -19.25
N SER A 43 3.24 -5.08 -18.99
CA SER A 43 1.95 -4.49 -18.61
C SER A 43 2.03 -3.79 -17.25
N ASP A 44 1.12 -2.84 -16.97
CA ASP A 44 1.10 -2.13 -15.68
C ASP A 44 0.92 -3.10 -14.51
N ARG A 45 0.09 -4.13 -14.71
CA ARG A 45 -0.11 -5.21 -13.75
C ARG A 45 1.17 -5.99 -13.50
N ALA A 46 1.83 -6.45 -14.55
CA ALA A 46 3.04 -7.26 -14.40
C ALA A 46 4.17 -6.47 -13.71
N ALA A 47 4.32 -5.19 -14.05
CA ALA A 47 5.28 -4.30 -13.38
C ALA A 47 4.96 -4.15 -11.88
N PHE A 48 3.68 -3.89 -11.55
CA PHE A 48 3.23 -3.71 -10.16
C PHE A 48 3.44 -4.97 -9.33
N GLU A 49 2.98 -6.12 -9.83
CA GLU A 49 3.11 -7.41 -9.14
C GLU A 49 4.58 -7.81 -8.98
N LYS A 50 5.45 -7.45 -9.94
CA LYS A 50 6.89 -7.71 -9.83
C LYS A 50 7.55 -6.87 -8.73
N LEU A 51 7.27 -5.57 -8.64
CA LEU A 51 7.77 -4.74 -7.53
C LEU A 51 7.28 -5.27 -6.18
N TYR A 52 6.01 -5.67 -6.09
CA TYR A 52 5.49 -6.30 -4.87
C TYR A 52 6.30 -7.55 -4.50
N GLN A 53 6.50 -8.47 -5.44
CA GLN A 53 7.25 -9.71 -5.20
C GLN A 53 8.70 -9.44 -4.78
N ASP A 54 9.32 -8.40 -5.34
CA ASP A 54 10.70 -8.02 -4.99
C ASP A 54 10.78 -7.32 -3.62
N SER A 55 9.65 -6.81 -3.09
CA SER A 55 9.58 -6.05 -1.83
C SER A 55 9.03 -6.86 -0.65
N MET A 56 8.27 -7.93 -0.92
CA MET A 56 7.70 -8.82 0.09
C MET A 56 8.48 -10.14 0.15
N THR A 57 8.86 -10.56 1.36
CA THR A 57 9.55 -11.85 1.56
C THR A 57 8.62 -13.06 1.54
N VAL A 58 7.31 -12.83 1.69
CA VAL A 58 6.29 -13.87 1.79
C VAL A 58 5.27 -13.76 0.65
N HIS A 59 4.86 -14.91 0.13
CA HIS A 59 3.73 -14.99 -0.78
C HIS A 59 2.44 -15.17 0.02
N LEU A 60 1.51 -14.23 -0.11
CA LEU A 60 0.23 -14.26 0.60
C LEU A 60 -0.90 -14.44 -0.41
N GLU A 61 -1.77 -15.39 -0.14
CA GLU A 61 -3.05 -15.56 -0.82
C GLU A 61 -4.18 -15.48 0.20
N ILE A 62 -5.31 -14.93 -0.24
CA ILE A 62 -6.46 -14.69 0.62
C ILE A 62 -7.75 -14.87 -0.16
N GLU A 63 -8.75 -15.42 0.51
CA GLU A 63 -10.08 -15.53 -0.06
C GLU A 63 -10.71 -14.14 -0.19
N PHE A 64 -11.14 -13.81 -1.41
CA PHE A 64 -11.84 -12.57 -1.72
C PHE A 64 -12.81 -12.82 -2.89
N ARG A 65 -14.09 -12.45 -2.71
CA ARG A 65 -15.18 -12.69 -3.68
C ARG A 65 -15.30 -14.18 -4.09
N GLY A 66 -15.11 -15.10 -3.14
CA GLY A 66 -15.30 -16.54 -3.34
C GLY A 66 -14.14 -17.26 -4.04
N GLU A 67 -13.03 -16.59 -4.30
CA GLU A 67 -11.82 -17.16 -4.90
C GLU A 67 -10.58 -16.81 -4.06
N SER A 68 -9.53 -17.66 -4.10
CA SER A 68 -8.23 -17.36 -3.48
C SER A 68 -7.40 -16.49 -4.42
N TRP A 69 -6.96 -15.34 -3.93
CA TRP A 69 -6.20 -14.38 -4.72
C TRP A 69 -4.87 -14.03 -4.07
N PRO A 70 -3.79 -13.91 -4.86
CA PRO A 70 -2.57 -13.25 -4.39
C PRO A 70 -2.85 -11.80 -4.02
N VAL A 71 -2.30 -11.34 -2.89
CA VAL A 71 -2.59 -10.00 -2.36
C VAL A 71 -2.18 -8.89 -3.33
N GLN A 72 -1.09 -9.06 -4.08
CA GLN A 72 -0.69 -8.12 -5.13
C GLN A 72 -1.73 -7.96 -6.23
N THR A 73 -2.46 -9.02 -6.56
CA THR A 73 -3.58 -8.95 -7.50
C THR A 73 -4.74 -8.20 -6.88
N ILE A 74 -5.00 -8.38 -5.58
CA ILE A 74 -6.02 -7.61 -4.84
C ILE A 74 -5.73 -6.11 -4.90
N LEU A 75 -4.51 -5.72 -4.50
CA LEU A 75 -4.05 -4.34 -4.48
C LEU A 75 -4.12 -3.69 -5.87
N TYR A 76 -3.75 -4.42 -6.91
CA TYR A 76 -3.75 -3.89 -8.27
C TYR A 76 -5.17 -3.80 -8.86
N LYS A 77 -5.91 -4.92 -8.86
CA LYS A 77 -7.15 -5.05 -9.62
C LYS A 77 -8.33 -4.38 -8.94
N TRP A 78 -8.44 -4.47 -7.61
CA TRP A 78 -9.61 -3.94 -6.90
C TRP A 78 -9.28 -2.64 -6.21
N LEU A 79 -8.22 -2.61 -5.38
CA LEU A 79 -7.92 -1.37 -4.66
C LEU A 79 -7.49 -0.28 -5.63
N ARG A 80 -6.42 -0.44 -6.41
CA ARG A 80 -5.98 0.63 -7.32
C ARG A 80 -7.03 0.95 -8.40
N CYS A 81 -7.55 -0.04 -9.12
CA CYS A 81 -8.42 0.25 -10.26
C CYS A 81 -9.84 0.66 -9.85
N GLU A 82 -10.48 0.03 -8.85
CA GLU A 82 -11.82 0.43 -8.43
C GLU A 82 -11.77 1.78 -7.67
N LEU A 83 -10.76 2.05 -6.83
CA LEU A 83 -10.60 3.38 -6.21
C LEU A 83 -10.45 4.49 -7.28
N VAL A 84 -9.76 4.21 -8.39
CA VAL A 84 -9.53 5.18 -9.45
C VAL A 84 -10.74 5.32 -10.39
N HIS A 85 -11.46 4.24 -10.69
CA HIS A 85 -12.56 4.27 -11.66
C HIS A 85 -13.92 4.54 -11.04
N GLU A 86 -14.16 4.04 -9.82
CA GLU A 86 -15.44 4.14 -9.11
C GLU A 86 -15.41 5.22 -8.03
N GLY A 87 -14.22 5.73 -7.68
CA GLY A 87 -14.05 6.84 -6.75
C GLY A 87 -14.31 6.48 -5.28
N GLY A 88 -14.37 5.19 -4.96
CA GLY A 88 -14.64 4.68 -3.63
C GLY A 88 -13.95 3.34 -3.38
N LEU A 89 -13.78 3.00 -2.11
CA LEU A 89 -13.30 1.68 -1.70
C LEU A 89 -14.32 0.61 -2.17
N PRO A 90 -13.87 -0.58 -2.63
CA PRO A 90 -14.80 -1.66 -2.91
C PRO A 90 -15.70 -1.94 -1.70
N VAL A 91 -17.00 -2.16 -1.93
CA VAL A 91 -18.01 -2.34 -0.86
C VAL A 91 -17.67 -3.47 0.12
N ASP A 92 -16.87 -4.43 -0.36
CA ASP A 92 -16.42 -5.62 0.32
C ASP A 92 -15.00 -5.49 0.88
N VAL A 93 -14.46 -4.27 0.99
CA VAL A 93 -13.21 -3.98 1.69
C VAL A 93 -13.49 -3.05 2.85
N GLU A 94 -12.82 -3.28 3.99
CA GLU A 94 -12.90 -2.41 5.15
C GLU A 94 -11.52 -2.23 5.78
N PHE A 95 -11.18 -0.98 6.12
CA PHE A 95 -9.98 -0.72 6.90
C PHE A 95 -10.18 -1.14 8.35
N ILE A 96 -9.22 -1.86 8.90
CA ILE A 96 -9.19 -2.19 10.32
C ILE A 96 -8.00 -1.53 11.00
N ASP A 97 -8.20 -1.15 12.25
CA ASP A 97 -7.09 -0.80 13.13
C ASP A 97 -6.44 -2.11 13.60
N ASP A 98 -5.27 -2.43 13.04
CA ASP A 98 -4.49 -3.63 13.34
C ASP A 98 -3.48 -3.40 14.48
N GLY A 99 -3.60 -2.29 15.21
CA GLY A 99 -2.76 -2.00 16.38
C GLY A 99 -1.51 -1.22 15.99
N ASP A 100 -0.33 -1.83 16.13
CA ASP A 100 0.95 -1.14 15.98
C ASP A 100 1.29 -0.76 14.52
N GLY A 101 0.52 -1.24 13.53
CA GLY A 101 0.63 -0.82 12.12
C GLY A 101 1.98 -1.18 11.46
N LEU A 102 2.84 -1.94 12.15
CA LEU A 102 4.20 -2.23 11.71
C LEU A 102 4.26 -3.30 10.61
N MET A 103 3.24 -4.16 10.53
CA MET A 103 3.16 -5.24 9.55
C MET A 103 1.87 -5.13 8.74
N PRO A 104 1.91 -5.30 7.41
CA PRO A 104 0.71 -5.31 6.59
C PRO A 104 -0.20 -6.48 6.97
N MET A 105 -1.31 -6.19 7.65
CA MET A 105 -2.31 -7.19 7.99
C MET A 105 -3.41 -7.24 6.93
N ILE A 106 -3.75 -8.44 6.47
CA ILE A 106 -4.90 -8.67 5.60
C ILE A 106 -5.61 -9.95 6.01
N ARG A 107 -6.94 -9.93 6.12
CA ARG A 107 -7.73 -11.13 6.42
C ARG A 107 -9.08 -11.12 5.72
N ALA A 108 -9.52 -12.31 5.31
CA ALA A 108 -10.89 -12.51 4.86
C ALA A 108 -11.80 -12.44 6.08
N GLY A 109 -12.82 -11.59 6.02
CA GLY A 109 -13.90 -11.54 6.98
C GLY A 109 -14.76 -12.78 6.83
N GLY A 110 -15.10 -13.41 7.96
CA GLY A 110 -16.03 -14.52 7.97
C GLY A 110 -17.48 -14.06 7.74
N PRO A 111 -18.42 -15.02 7.71
CA PRO A 111 -19.84 -14.72 7.74
C PRO A 111 -20.20 -13.82 8.96
N PRO A 112 -21.16 -12.89 8.82
CA PRO A 112 -22.04 -12.67 7.66
C PRO A 112 -21.53 -11.64 6.64
N ASP A 113 -20.48 -10.88 6.95
CA ASP A 113 -20.14 -9.67 6.18
C ASP A 113 -19.21 -9.94 4.99
N TYR A 114 -18.43 -11.03 5.02
CA TYR A 114 -17.53 -11.47 3.93
C TYR A 114 -16.58 -10.37 3.40
N LYS A 115 -16.26 -9.36 4.22
CA LYS A 115 -15.40 -8.25 3.85
C LYS A 115 -13.93 -8.62 3.93
N LEU A 116 -13.13 -8.14 3.00
CA LEU A 116 -11.68 -8.12 3.13
C LEU A 116 -11.28 -7.03 4.13
N LEU A 117 -10.65 -7.43 5.23
CA LEU A 117 -10.19 -6.51 6.25
C LEU A 117 -8.72 -6.16 5.98
N LEU A 118 -8.48 -4.87 5.72
CA LEU A 118 -7.18 -4.32 5.35
C LEU A 118 -6.62 -3.49 6.50
N GLY A 119 -5.51 -3.95 7.08
CA GLY A 119 -4.80 -3.23 8.14
C GLY A 119 -4.10 -1.98 7.64
N ASN A 120 -3.82 -1.05 8.56
CA ASN A 120 -3.16 0.22 8.23
C ASN A 120 -1.72 0.02 7.74
N GLY A 121 -1.07 -1.08 8.15
CA GLY A 121 0.29 -1.40 7.72
C GLY A 121 0.47 -1.54 6.20
N TRP A 122 -0.61 -1.72 5.42
CA TRP A 122 -0.54 -1.71 3.96
C TRP A 122 -0.18 -0.35 3.38
N TYR A 123 -0.68 0.74 3.96
CA TYR A 123 -0.30 2.09 3.55
C TYR A 123 1.21 2.28 3.78
N ASP A 124 1.69 1.88 4.95
CA ASP A 124 3.08 2.03 5.35
C ASP A 124 4.02 1.22 4.48
N PHE A 125 3.67 -0.04 4.19
CA PHE A 125 4.43 -0.88 3.26
C PHE A 125 4.56 -0.24 1.88
N LEU A 126 3.47 0.32 1.34
CA LEU A 126 3.50 0.94 0.02
C LEU A 126 4.39 2.19 0.00
N ILE A 127 4.25 3.07 0.99
CA ILE A 127 5.06 4.29 1.07
C ILE A 127 6.54 3.95 1.33
N GLU A 128 6.83 3.08 2.29
CA GLU A 128 8.20 2.68 2.61
C GLU A 128 8.87 2.03 1.40
N THR A 129 8.18 1.14 0.69
CA THR A 129 8.70 0.55 -0.55
C THR A 129 9.06 1.63 -1.57
N VAL A 130 8.20 2.64 -1.75
CA VAL A 130 8.47 3.73 -2.70
C VAL A 130 9.65 4.60 -2.28
N VAL A 131 9.69 5.02 -1.02
CA VAL A 131 10.71 5.94 -0.49
C VAL A 131 12.08 5.27 -0.37
N ALA A 132 12.11 4.02 0.08
CA ALA A 132 13.35 3.28 0.30
C ALA A 132 13.98 2.77 -1.01
N HIS A 133 13.19 2.60 -2.08
CA HIS A 133 13.71 2.01 -3.31
C HIS A 133 14.83 2.88 -3.95
N PRO A 134 16.03 2.33 -4.26
CA PRO A 134 17.17 3.12 -4.76
C PRO A 134 16.88 3.96 -6.02
N THR A 135 16.06 3.45 -6.94
CA THR A 135 15.60 4.17 -8.14
C THR A 135 14.91 5.51 -7.86
N ASN A 136 14.38 5.68 -6.65
CA ASN A 136 13.73 6.89 -6.20
C ASN A 136 14.61 7.78 -5.30
N ALA A 137 15.85 7.39 -4.99
CA ALA A 137 16.72 8.13 -4.06
C ALA A 137 16.82 9.64 -4.38
N GLY A 138 16.97 9.99 -5.66
CA GLY A 138 17.04 11.39 -6.09
C GLY A 138 15.75 12.20 -5.95
N HIS A 139 14.62 11.55 -5.66
CA HIS A 139 13.33 12.21 -5.39
C HIS A 139 13.11 12.48 -3.90
N PHE A 140 13.88 11.83 -3.04
CA PHE A 140 13.67 11.83 -1.59
C PHE A 140 14.97 12.19 -0.85
N PRO A 141 15.41 13.46 -0.90
CA PRO A 141 16.64 13.89 -0.22
C PRO A 141 16.55 13.72 1.32
N TRP A 142 15.33 13.69 1.86
CA TRP A 142 15.01 13.51 3.28
C TRP A 142 14.76 12.05 3.68
N ARG A 143 14.93 11.08 2.75
CA ARG A 143 14.46 9.69 2.96
C ARG A 143 15.01 9.04 4.22
N ASP A 144 16.27 9.30 4.56
CA ASP A 144 16.95 8.57 5.63
C ASP A 144 16.38 9.01 7.00
N ASP A 145 16.15 10.32 7.16
CA ASP A 145 15.49 10.91 8.33
C ASP A 145 14.02 10.48 8.42
N TRP A 146 13.32 10.42 7.29
CA TRP A 146 11.93 9.98 7.23
C TRP A 146 11.78 8.50 7.59
N LEU A 147 12.64 7.63 7.06
CA LEU A 147 12.62 6.20 7.40
C LEU A 147 12.92 5.98 8.88
N GLN A 148 13.83 6.75 9.47
CA GLN A 148 14.10 6.69 10.90
C GLN A 148 12.89 7.18 11.72
N THR A 149 12.31 8.31 11.35
CA THR A 149 11.19 8.93 12.09
C THR A 149 9.90 8.14 11.95
N ALA A 150 9.56 7.68 10.74
CA ALA A 150 8.37 6.86 10.49
C ALA A 150 8.44 5.54 11.26
N ARG A 151 9.61 4.88 11.29
CA ARG A 151 9.82 3.66 12.09
C ARG A 151 9.79 3.93 13.59
N ALA A 152 10.30 5.08 14.05
CA ALA A 152 10.28 5.48 15.46
C ALA A 152 8.88 5.90 15.95
N ALA A 153 8.08 6.57 15.13
CA ALA A 153 6.70 6.96 15.46
C ALA A 153 5.74 5.75 15.51
N ARG A 154 6.14 4.62 14.89
CA ARG A 154 5.35 3.38 14.79
C ARG A 154 5.85 2.28 15.74
N THR A 155 6.88 2.53 16.54
CA THR A 155 7.31 1.56 17.58
C THR A 155 6.42 1.70 18.82
N PRO A 156 5.86 0.61 19.36
CA PRO A 156 4.97 0.70 20.50
C PRO A 156 5.72 1.18 21.74
N HIS A 157 5.14 2.14 22.48
CA HIS A 157 5.48 2.31 23.88
C HIS A 157 5.08 1.02 24.64
N PRO A 158 5.95 0.50 25.52
CA PRO A 158 5.59 -0.68 26.31
C PRO A 158 4.32 -0.38 27.11
N PRO A 159 3.39 -1.34 27.24
CA PRO A 159 2.22 -1.16 28.07
C PRO A 159 2.68 -0.83 29.49
N SER A 160 2.14 0.27 30.03
CA SER A 160 2.37 0.71 31.41
C SER A 160 1.76 -0.24 32.42
#